data_AF-A0A6J4E3L8-F1
#
_entry.id   AF-A0A6J4E3L8-F1
#
_cell.length_a   1.000
_cell.length_b   1.000
_cell.length_c   1.000
_cell.angle_alpha   90.00
_cell.angle_beta   90.00
_cell.angle_gamma   90.00
#
_symmetry.space_group_name_H-M   'P 1'
#
loop_
_entity.id
_entity.type
_entity.pdbx_description
1 polymer ?
#
loop_
_entity_poly.entity_id
_entity_poly.type
_entity_poly.pdbx_seq_one_letter_code
_entity_poly.pdbx_strand_id
1 'polypeptide(L)'
;MRYSLGVLCVLFFGSASAEQFLVRADRGHQCIGDVFMLSDVSEMVYLERKCELQVSRAAEKHAYVSRSGSSEVRGCWLRLSDGNYSVMEEAGGQQLLNALAYARAETTSPSAAKIISTPLQEPDCPSP
;
A
#
# COMPACT_ATOMS: atom_id res chain seq x y z
N MET A 1 29.40 44.29 -26.22
CA MET A 1 29.49 42.94 -25.63
C MET A 1 29.09 43.02 -24.17
N ARG A 2 28.00 42.36 -23.77
CA ARG A 2 27.74 41.90 -22.38
C ARG A 2 26.52 40.98 -22.45
N TYR A 3 26.79 39.69 -22.38
CA TYR A 3 25.80 38.62 -22.45
C TYR A 3 25.10 38.48 -21.10
N SER A 4 23.77 38.52 -21.13
CA SER A 4 22.89 38.09 -20.05
C SER A 4 23.05 36.58 -19.84
N LEU A 5 23.49 36.17 -18.65
CA LEU A 5 23.45 34.77 -18.22
C LEU A 5 22.30 34.61 -17.22
N GLY A 6 21.13 34.29 -17.78
CA GLY A 6 20.00 33.78 -17.00
C GLY A 6 20.29 32.34 -16.58
N VAL A 7 20.42 32.12 -15.28
CA VAL A 7 20.40 30.77 -14.70
C VAL A 7 18.94 30.46 -14.37
N LEU A 8 18.30 29.77 -15.31
CA LEU A 8 16.97 29.19 -15.12
C LEU A 8 17.14 27.90 -14.29
N CYS A 9 17.06 28.00 -12.97
CA CYS A 9 16.93 26.84 -12.09
C CYS A 9 15.54 26.22 -12.30
N VAL A 10 15.45 25.22 -13.18
CA VAL A 10 14.29 24.33 -13.26
C VAL A 10 14.33 23.43 -12.04
N LEU A 11 13.60 23.83 -10.99
CA LEU A 11 13.28 22.95 -9.88
C LEU A 11 12.37 21.83 -10.42
N PHE A 12 12.94 20.65 -10.59
CA PHE A 12 12.19 19.41 -10.68
C PHE A 12 11.52 19.17 -9.32
N PHE A 13 10.32 19.73 -9.14
CA PHE A 13 9.38 19.22 -8.15
C PHE A 13 8.93 17.86 -8.66
N GLY A 14 9.64 16.81 -8.26
CA GLY A 14 9.12 15.45 -8.37
C GLY A 14 7.84 15.40 -7.55
N SER A 15 6.70 15.34 -8.21
CA SER A 15 5.45 14.95 -7.59
C SER A 15 5.69 13.59 -6.97
N ALA A 16 5.91 13.53 -5.65
CA ALA A 16 5.83 12.29 -4.92
C ALA A 16 4.36 11.85 -5.02
N SER A 17 4.03 11.07 -6.03
CA SER A 17 2.69 10.53 -6.21
C SER A 17 2.33 9.76 -4.93
N ALA A 18 1.28 10.20 -4.25
CA ALA A 18 0.78 9.52 -3.07
C ALA A 18 0.25 8.15 -3.52
N GLU A 19 0.95 7.10 -3.13
CA GLU A 19 0.59 5.75 -3.51
C GLU A 19 -0.42 5.18 -2.54
N GLN A 20 -1.45 4.53 -3.08
CA GLN A 20 -2.50 3.89 -2.30
C GLN A 20 -2.31 2.38 -2.18
N PHE A 21 -2.61 1.87 -1.00
CA PHE A 21 -2.51 0.47 -0.67
C PHE A 21 -3.49 0.12 0.45
N LEU A 22 -3.81 -1.16 0.59
CA LEU A 22 -4.60 -1.68 1.70
C LEU A 22 -3.65 -2.26 2.74
N VAL A 23 -3.92 -1.98 4.01
CA VAL A 23 -3.11 -2.46 5.13
C VAL A 23 -3.97 -3.20 6.12
N ARG A 24 -3.42 -4.30 6.63
CA ARG A 24 -3.84 -4.81 7.93
C ARG A 24 -3.01 -4.08 8.96
N ALA A 25 -3.59 -3.06 9.57
CA ALA A 25 -2.94 -2.35 10.64
C ALA A 25 -3.06 -3.15 11.93
N ASP A 26 -1.96 -3.79 12.32
CA ASP A 26 -1.82 -4.34 13.65
C ASP A 26 -1.68 -3.19 14.66
N ARG A 27 -2.13 -3.41 15.91
CA ARG A 27 -1.94 -2.50 17.05
C ARG A 27 -2.63 -1.12 17.00
N GLY A 28 -3.78 -1.02 16.34
CA GLY A 28 -4.69 0.13 16.52
C GLY A 28 -4.49 1.30 15.57
N HIS A 29 -3.78 1.11 14.44
CA HIS A 29 -3.73 2.10 13.35
C HIS A 29 -4.86 1.90 12.33
N GLN A 30 -6.10 1.87 12.79
CA GLN A 30 -7.26 1.61 11.93
C GLN A 30 -8.25 2.76 11.92
N CYS A 31 -7.91 3.93 12.45
CA CYS A 31 -8.77 5.09 12.41
C CYS A 31 -8.41 6.00 11.24
N ILE A 32 -9.43 6.56 10.59
CA ILE A 32 -9.24 7.52 9.50
C ILE A 32 -8.43 8.71 10.04
N GLY A 33 -7.33 9.04 9.37
CA GLY A 33 -6.40 10.07 9.79
C GLY A 33 -5.17 9.56 10.54
N ASP A 34 -5.16 8.31 11.00
CA ASP A 34 -4.01 7.72 11.68
C ASP A 34 -2.80 7.69 10.74
N VAL A 35 -1.68 8.22 11.23
CA VAL A 35 -0.39 8.15 10.55
C VAL A 35 0.45 7.05 11.19
N PHE A 36 1.02 6.19 10.36
CA PHE A 36 1.84 5.06 10.79
C PHE A 36 3.09 4.93 9.91
N MET A 37 4.14 4.29 10.44
CA MET A 37 5.31 3.94 9.64
C MET A 37 5.03 2.66 8.85
N LEU A 38 5.49 2.60 7.60
CA LEU A 38 5.32 1.41 6.75
C LEU A 38 6.00 0.15 7.35
N SER A 39 6.92 0.33 8.29
CA SER A 39 7.55 -0.76 9.06
C SER A 39 6.63 -1.40 10.10
N ASP A 40 5.55 -0.72 10.49
CA ASP A 40 4.73 -1.11 11.63
C ASP A 40 3.54 -2.00 11.23
N VAL A 41 3.31 -2.15 9.91
CA VAL A 41 2.25 -2.99 9.35
C VAL A 41 2.80 -4.33 8.88
N SER A 42 2.07 -5.40 9.16
CA SER A 42 2.42 -6.75 8.75
C SER A 42 2.04 -7.05 7.30
N GLU A 43 1.06 -6.35 6.71
CA GLU A 43 0.61 -6.63 5.35
C GLU A 43 0.29 -5.35 4.58
N MET A 44 0.74 -5.32 3.33
CA MET A 44 0.49 -4.24 2.37
C MET A 44 0.05 -4.81 1.01
N VAL A 45 -1.11 -4.35 0.55
CA VAL A 45 -1.77 -4.74 -0.69
C VAL A 45 -1.79 -3.52 -1.61
N TYR A 46 -0.83 -3.38 -2.52
CA TYR A 46 -0.70 -2.19 -3.34
C TYR A 46 -1.82 -2.10 -4.38
N LEU A 47 -2.44 -0.94 -4.56
CA LEU A 47 -3.55 -0.78 -5.51
C LEU A 47 -3.10 -0.48 -6.94
N GLU A 48 -1.94 0.14 -7.10
CA GLU A 48 -1.46 0.60 -8.41
C GLU A 48 -0.18 -0.11 -8.86
N ARG A 49 0.65 -0.58 -7.91
CA ARG A 49 1.87 -1.31 -8.24
C ARG A 49 1.53 -2.62 -8.94
N LYS A 50 2.06 -2.79 -10.15
CA LYS A 50 1.98 -4.06 -10.88
C LYS A 50 2.75 -5.13 -10.12
N CYS A 51 2.25 -6.35 -10.12
CA CYS A 51 3.04 -7.46 -9.61
C CYS A 51 4.15 -7.84 -10.60
N GLU A 52 5.39 -7.94 -10.11
CA GLU A 52 6.55 -8.30 -10.93
C GLU A 52 6.86 -9.81 -10.93
N LEU A 53 6.18 -10.60 -10.09
CA LEU A 53 6.39 -12.05 -10.06
C LEU A 53 5.87 -12.68 -11.35
N GLN A 54 6.64 -13.61 -11.91
CA GLN A 54 6.25 -14.40 -13.08
C GLN A 54 5.27 -15.52 -12.69
N VAL A 55 4.12 -15.14 -12.16
CA VAL A 55 3.08 -16.08 -11.74
C VAL A 55 2.14 -16.37 -12.92
N SER A 56 2.15 -17.63 -13.37
CA SER A 56 1.60 -18.16 -14.63
C SER A 56 0.09 -18.01 -14.89
N ARG A 57 -0.67 -17.30 -14.04
CA ARG A 57 -2.14 -17.22 -14.14
C ARG A 57 -2.67 -15.84 -13.78
N ALA A 58 -2.95 -15.01 -14.79
CA ALA A 58 -3.74 -13.75 -14.79
C ALA A 58 -2.95 -12.49 -15.18
N ALA A 59 -3.55 -11.74 -16.12
CA ALA A 59 -3.00 -10.56 -16.79
C ALA A 59 -3.08 -9.27 -15.95
N GLU A 60 -3.79 -9.29 -14.82
CA GLU A 60 -3.97 -8.13 -13.95
C GLU A 60 -3.77 -8.56 -12.50
N LYS A 61 -2.56 -8.34 -11.99
CA LYS A 61 -2.25 -8.53 -10.57
C LYS A 61 -1.46 -7.36 -10.06
N HIS A 62 -1.70 -7.04 -8.80
CA HIS A 62 -1.00 -5.99 -8.11
C HIS A 62 -0.06 -6.57 -7.05
N ALA A 63 0.92 -5.78 -6.63
CA ALA A 63 1.93 -6.23 -5.68
C ALA A 63 1.34 -6.42 -4.27
N TYR A 64 1.78 -7.48 -3.61
CA TYR A 64 1.50 -7.77 -2.20
C TYR A 64 2.83 -7.95 -1.46
N VAL A 65 2.89 -7.44 -0.24
CA VAL A 65 4.01 -7.61 0.67
C VAL A 65 3.49 -7.96 2.05
N SER A 66 3.97 -9.07 2.61
CA SER A 66 3.78 -9.46 4.00
C SER A 66 5.11 -9.36 4.75
N ARG A 67 5.07 -8.92 6.00
CA ARG A 67 6.23 -8.77 6.87
C ARG A 67 5.94 -9.41 8.22
N SER A 68 6.85 -10.28 8.64
CA SER A 68 6.83 -10.89 9.96
C SER A 68 8.25 -10.93 10.52
N GLY A 69 8.54 -10.05 11.49
CA GLY A 69 9.89 -9.90 12.05
C GLY A 69 10.90 -9.47 10.99
N SER A 70 11.96 -10.25 10.81
CA SER A 70 12.99 -10.01 9.79
C SER A 70 12.68 -10.64 8.42
N SER A 71 11.50 -11.26 8.26
CA SER A 71 11.10 -11.92 7.03
C SER A 71 10.10 -11.07 6.25
N GLU A 72 10.35 -10.90 4.96
CA GLU A 72 9.43 -10.29 4.00
C GLU A 72 9.02 -11.39 3.00
N VAL A 73 7.72 -11.53 2.75
CA VAL A 73 7.16 -12.43 1.73
C VAL A 73 6.49 -11.57 0.68
N ARG A 74 6.86 -11.79 -0.58
CA ARG A 74 6.27 -11.07 -1.70
C ARG A 74 5.23 -11.92 -2.40
N GLY A 75 4.22 -11.27 -2.96
CA GLY A 75 3.17 -11.95 -3.67
C GLY A 75 2.50 -11.06 -4.70
N CYS A 76 1.59 -11.67 -5.43
CA CYS A 76 0.65 -10.99 -6.29
C CYS A 76 -0.76 -11.20 -5.77
N TRP A 77 -1.57 -10.15 -5.81
CA TRP A 77 -2.97 -10.25 -5.43
C TRP A 77 -3.91 -9.87 -6.57
N LEU A 78 -5.14 -10.36 -6.46
CA LEU A 78 -6.27 -9.97 -7.30
C LEU A 78 -7.55 -9.90 -6.47
N ARG A 79 -8.48 -9.04 -6.87
CA ARG A 79 -9.81 -8.95 -6.25
C ARG A 79 -10.72 -10.03 -6.82
N LEU A 80 -11.38 -10.76 -5.94
CA LEU A 80 -12.38 -11.77 -6.28
C LEU A 80 -13.76 -11.14 -6.41
N SER A 81 -14.69 -11.88 -7.04
CA SER A 81 -16.07 -11.43 -7.27
C SER A 81 -16.88 -11.25 -5.99
N ASP A 82 -16.52 -11.95 -4.92
CA ASP A 82 -17.11 -11.81 -3.58
C ASP A 82 -16.57 -10.59 -2.80
N GLY A 83 -15.63 -9.84 -3.40
CA GLY A 83 -15.01 -8.67 -2.82
C GLY A 83 -13.70 -8.95 -2.07
N ASN A 84 -13.40 -10.20 -1.74
CA ASN A 84 -12.17 -10.62 -1.05
C ASN A 84 -10.95 -10.54 -1.97
N TYR A 85 -9.75 -10.74 -1.41
CA TYR A 85 -8.50 -10.75 -2.18
C TYR A 85 -7.89 -12.15 -2.18
N SER A 86 -7.53 -12.66 -3.36
CA SER A 86 -6.68 -13.85 -3.46
C SER A 86 -5.24 -13.39 -3.65
N VAL A 87 -4.34 -13.85 -2.79
CA VAL A 87 -2.90 -13.63 -2.93
C VAL A 87 -2.22 -14.94 -3.29
N MET A 88 -1.26 -14.85 -4.20
CA MET A 88 -0.30 -15.91 -4.49
C MET A 88 1.09 -15.40 -4.18
N GLU A 89 1.76 -16.06 -3.26
CA GLU A 89 3.09 -15.73 -2.78
C GLU A 89 4.16 -16.28 -3.73
N GLU A 90 5.35 -15.67 -3.70
CA GLU A 90 6.50 -16.10 -4.49
C GLU A 90 6.93 -17.54 -4.18
N ALA A 91 6.69 -18.02 -2.95
CA ALA A 91 6.93 -19.39 -2.53
C ALA A 91 5.88 -20.40 -3.05
N GLY A 92 4.90 -19.95 -3.82
CA GLY A 92 3.80 -20.77 -4.34
C GLY A 92 2.63 -20.96 -3.38
N GLY A 93 2.69 -20.35 -2.19
CA GLY A 93 1.58 -20.30 -1.25
C GLY A 93 0.40 -19.51 -1.84
N GLN A 94 -0.82 -19.92 -1.50
CA GLN A 94 -2.03 -19.17 -1.84
C GLN A 94 -2.83 -18.89 -0.56
N GLN A 95 -3.29 -17.66 -0.43
CA GLN A 95 -4.08 -17.22 0.71
C GLN A 95 -5.28 -16.38 0.26
N LEU A 96 -6.36 -16.45 1.04
CA LEU A 96 -7.56 -15.65 0.87
C LEU A 96 -7.60 -14.61 1.98
N LEU A 97 -7.61 -13.33 1.59
CA LEU A 97 -7.67 -12.21 2.51
C LEU A 97 -9.09 -11.65 2.55
N ASN A 98 -9.65 -11.54 3.75
CA ASN A 98 -10.94 -10.90 3.96
C ASN A 98 -10.80 -9.39 3.74
N ALA A 99 -11.51 -8.84 2.75
CA ALA A 99 -11.41 -7.42 2.43
C ALA A 99 -11.83 -6.48 3.58
N LEU A 100 -12.71 -6.94 4.47
CA LEU A 100 -13.15 -6.18 5.65
C LEU A 100 -12.05 -6.05 6.72
N ALA A 101 -10.95 -6.79 6.62
CA ALA A 101 -9.83 -6.72 7.54
C ALA A 101 -8.75 -5.71 7.12
N TYR A 102 -8.94 -4.99 5.99
CA TYR A 102 -7.93 -4.08 5.45
C TYR A 102 -8.47 -2.66 5.33
N ALA A 103 -7.78 -1.73 5.98
CA ALA A 103 -7.99 -0.30 5.81
C ALA A 103 -7.24 0.19 4.56
N ARG A 104 -7.75 1.24 3.91
CA ARG A 104 -7.03 1.92 2.82
C ARG A 104 -6.15 3.00 3.40
N ALA A 105 -4.90 3.04 2.95
CA ALA A 105 -3.93 4.05 3.29
C ALA A 105 -3.35 4.72 2.04
N GLU A 106 -2.82 5.93 2.22
CA GLU A 106 -2.02 6.65 1.23
C GLU A 106 -0.65 7.00 1.80
N THR A 107 0.41 6.89 1.01
CA THR A 107 1.73 7.34 1.45
C THR A 107 1.74 8.85 1.65
N THR A 108 2.18 9.31 2.81
CA THR A 108 2.46 10.74 3.08
C THR A 108 3.93 11.07 2.89
N SER A 109 4.79 10.06 2.98
CA SER A 109 6.23 10.13 2.73
C SER A 109 6.76 8.75 2.29
N PRO A 110 8.04 8.61 1.91
CA PRO A 110 8.61 7.30 1.55
C PRO A 110 8.56 6.24 2.66
N SER A 111 8.41 6.62 3.92
CA SER A 111 8.44 5.71 5.07
C SER A 111 7.15 5.73 5.90
N ALA A 112 6.19 6.59 5.57
CA ALA A 112 4.98 6.78 6.36
C ALA A 112 3.74 6.90 5.48
N ALA A 113 2.61 6.52 6.05
CA ALA A 113 1.32 6.58 5.39
C ALA A 113 0.23 6.96 6.38
N LYS A 114 -0.93 7.30 5.83
CA LYS A 114 -2.10 7.73 6.58
C LYS A 114 -3.31 6.92 6.15
N ILE A 115 -4.10 6.45 7.11
CA ILE A 115 -5.37 5.78 6.83
C ILE A 115 -6.38 6.80 6.28
N ILE A 116 -6.98 6.49 5.13
CA ILE A 116 -7.96 7.37 4.46
C ILE A 116 -9.38 6.80 4.45
N SER A 117 -9.54 5.48 4.64
CA SER A 117 -10.84 4.86 4.78
C SER A 117 -10.72 3.49 5.43
N THR A 118 -11.69 3.10 6.24
CA THR A 118 -11.77 1.75 6.83
C THR A 118 -13.08 1.08 6.45
N PRO A 119 -13.08 -0.23 6.16
CA PRO A 119 -14.29 -0.94 5.74
C PRO A 119 -15.25 -1.20 6.91
N LEU A 120 -14.72 -1.27 8.14
CA LEU A 120 -15.47 -1.37 9.37
C LEU A 120 -15.06 -0.19 10.25
N GLN A 121 -16.04 0.50 10.83
CA GLN A 121 -15.79 1.48 11.86
C GLN A 121 -15.36 0.71 13.12
N GLU A 122 -14.08 0.81 13.50
CA GLU A 122 -13.65 0.24 14.78
C GLU A 122 -14.35 1.00 15.92
N PRO A 123 -14.81 0.29 16.97
CA PRO A 123 -15.54 0.89 18.09
C PRO A 123 -14.70 1.90 18.88
N ASP A 124 -13.37 1.81 18.79
CA ASP A 124 -12.43 2.67 19.51
C ASP A 124 -11.97 3.89 18.67
N CYS A 125 -12.46 4.05 17.44
CA CYS A 125 -12.12 5.23 16.64
C CYS A 125 -12.96 6.44 17.06
N PRO A 126 -12.34 7.62 17.28
CA PRO A 126 -13.08 8.83 17.59
C PRO A 126 -14.01 9.16 16.42
N SER A 127 -15.29 9.39 16.73
CA SER A 127 -16.26 9.89 15.75
C SER A 127 -15.76 11.22 15.18
N PRO A 128 -15.83 11.42 13.85
CA PRO A 128 -15.41 12.67 13.22
C PRO A 128 -16.21 13.89 13.71
#